data_AF-A0A239LLR1-F1
#
_entry.id   AF-A0A239LLR1-F1
#
_cell.length_a   1.000
_cell.length_b   1.000
_cell.length_c   1.000
_cell.angle_alpha   90.00
_cell.angle_beta   90.00
_cell.angle_gamma   90.00
#
_symmetry.space_group_name_H-M   'P 1'
#
loop_
_entity.id
_entity.type
_entity.pdbx_description
1 polymer ?
#
loop_
_entity_poly.entity_id
_entity_poly.type
_entity_poly.pdbx_seq_one_letter_code
_entity_poly.pdbx_strand_id
1 'polypeptide(L)'
;MIKPVPDPPRTAHTHFATCNGSHPPLFAVCEGARMEDALVHLSLSLASAWETNFQVCESASKPIQGLAWATQHSLEICQALVESLLKRPQQK
;
A
#
# COMPACT_ATOMS: atom_id res chain seq x y z
N MET A 1 -30.66 -0.40 23.57
CA MET A 1 -29.21 -0.19 23.80
C MET A 1 -28.58 0.17 22.47
N ILE A 2 -27.96 1.34 22.35
CA ILE A 2 -27.18 1.72 21.16
C ILE A 2 -25.78 1.17 21.37
N LYS A 3 -25.34 0.25 20.52
CA LYS A 3 -23.96 -0.23 20.53
C LYS A 3 -23.05 0.94 20.11
N PRO A 4 -22.00 1.30 20.87
CA PRO A 4 -21.07 2.33 20.44
C PRO A 4 -20.50 1.96 19.08
N VAL A 5 -20.54 2.89 18.13
CA VAL A 5 -19.84 2.72 16.86
C VAL A 5 -18.34 2.79 17.17
N PRO A 6 -17.54 1.80 16.75
CA PRO A 6 -16.09 1.86 16.90
C PRO A 6 -15.53 3.10 16.20
N ASP A 7 -14.55 3.74 16.82
CA ASP A 7 -13.85 4.85 16.18
C ASP A 7 -13.22 4.39 14.85
N PRO A 8 -13.20 5.27 13.82
CA PRO A 8 -12.56 4.95 12.57
C PRO A 8 -11.08 4.60 12.78
N PRO A 9 -10.53 3.63 12.02
CA PRO A 9 -9.12 3.27 12.14
C PRO A 9 -8.21 4.45 11.82
N ARG A 10 -7.10 4.55 12.56
CA ARG A 10 -6.06 5.56 12.38
C ARG A 10 -4.69 4.91 12.34
N THR A 11 -3.74 5.58 11.71
CA THR A 11 -2.34 5.13 11.67
C THR A 11 -1.74 5.16 13.08
N ALA A 12 -0.89 4.17 13.36
CA ALA A 12 -0.01 4.18 14.51
C ALA A 12 1.36 4.75 14.10
N HIS A 13 2.10 5.31 15.06
CA HIS A 13 3.49 5.65 14.82
C HIS A 13 4.28 4.37 14.52
N THR A 14 4.90 4.29 13.35
CA THR A 14 5.57 3.05 12.92
C THR A 14 6.79 3.38 12.07
N HIS A 15 7.98 2.94 12.51
CA HIS A 15 9.21 3.07 11.74
C HIS A 15 9.24 2.08 10.57
N PHE A 16 9.84 2.48 9.45
CA PHE A 16 10.10 1.62 8.30
C PHE A 16 11.45 1.97 7.67
N ALA A 17 11.92 1.12 6.75
CA ALA A 17 13.25 1.26 6.12
C ALA A 17 14.36 1.43 7.19
N THR A 18 14.26 0.69 8.29
CA THR A 18 15.24 0.76 9.38
C THR A 18 16.49 0.00 8.97
N CYS A 19 17.66 0.61 9.11
CA CYS A 19 18.96 -0.02 8.83
C CYS A 19 19.37 -0.99 9.96
N ASN A 20 18.47 -1.90 10.33
CA ASN A 20 18.63 -2.90 11.40
C ASN A 20 19.20 -2.34 12.72
N GLY A 21 18.80 -1.12 13.08
CA GLY A 21 19.22 -0.46 14.33
C GLY A 21 20.65 0.10 14.34
N SER A 22 21.35 0.13 13.21
CA SER A 22 22.70 0.74 13.13
C SER A 22 22.72 2.24 13.45
N HIS A 23 21.58 2.92 13.33
CA HIS A 23 21.36 4.32 13.70
C HIS A 23 19.87 4.56 14.03
N PRO A 24 19.52 5.71 14.64
CA PRO A 24 18.12 6.08 14.84
C PRO A 24 17.30 6.05 13.52
N PRO A 25 16.03 5.61 13.55
CA PRO A 25 15.19 5.59 12.35
C PRO A 25 15.03 6.98 11.73
N LEU A 26 15.15 7.06 10.40
CA LEU A 26 14.96 8.31 9.66
C LEU A 26 13.53 8.47 9.14
N PHE A 27 12.82 7.36 8.94
CA PHE A 27 11.48 7.35 8.37
C PHE A 27 10.47 6.71 9.32
N ALA A 28 9.28 7.30 9.38
CA ALA A 28 8.16 6.80 10.15
C ALA A 28 6.84 7.22 9.52
N VAL A 29 5.82 6.39 9.73
CA VAL A 29 4.42 6.80 9.57
C VAL A 29 4.03 7.63 10.79
N CYS A 30 3.45 8.80 10.57
CA CYS A 30 2.91 9.64 11.64
C CYS A 30 1.66 8.99 12.24
N GLU A 31 1.47 9.10 13.55
CA GLU A 31 0.25 8.62 14.21
C GLU A 31 -0.94 9.54 13.93
N GLY A 32 -2.14 8.97 14.02
CA GLY A 32 -3.40 9.72 14.03
C GLY A 32 -3.94 10.10 12.65
N ALA A 33 -3.21 9.85 11.56
CA ALA A 33 -3.73 10.03 10.21
C ALA A 33 -4.90 9.08 9.97
N ARG A 34 -5.91 9.53 9.22
CA ARG A 34 -7.07 8.69 8.92
C ARG A 34 -6.66 7.58 7.97
N MET A 35 -7.29 6.42 8.11
CA MET A 35 -7.01 5.28 7.23
C MET A 35 -7.27 5.61 5.76
N GLU A 36 -8.27 6.43 5.43
CA GLU A 36 -8.55 6.82 4.05
C GLU A 36 -7.37 7.60 3.43
N ASP A 37 -6.77 8.52 4.20
CA ASP A 37 -5.63 9.32 3.72
C ASP A 37 -4.41 8.41 3.49
N ALA A 38 -4.16 7.47 4.41
CA ALA A 38 -3.11 6.47 4.26
C ALA A 38 -3.32 5.57 3.02
N LEU A 39 -4.56 5.14 2.77
CA LEU A 39 -4.92 4.34 1.60
C LEU A 39 -4.75 5.11 0.27
N VAL A 40 -5.02 6.42 0.25
CA VAL A 40 -4.74 7.28 -0.92
C VAL A 40 -3.24 7.30 -1.22
N HIS A 41 -2.40 7.49 -0.20
CA HIS A 41 -0.95 7.47 -0.39
C HIS A 41 -0.42 6.08 -0.80
N LEU A 42 -1.00 5.01 -0.28
CA LEU A 42 -0.69 3.65 -0.70
C LEU A 42 -1.08 3.42 -2.18
N SER A 43 -2.25 3.89 -2.61
CA SER A 43 -2.69 3.81 -4.00
C SER A 43 -1.71 4.51 -4.96
N LEU A 44 -1.25 5.72 -4.62
CA LEU A 44 -0.23 6.44 -5.39
C LEU A 44 1.10 5.68 -5.46
N SER A 45 1.53 5.11 -4.34
CA SER A 45 2.78 4.33 -4.27
C SER A 45 2.69 3.05 -5.10
N LEU A 46 1.55 2.34 -5.04
CA LEU A 46 1.29 1.15 -5.85
C LEU A 46 1.22 1.49 -7.34
N ALA A 47 0.64 2.62 -7.73
CA ALA A 47 0.63 3.06 -9.13
C ALA A 47 2.04 3.29 -9.67
N SER A 48 2.92 3.94 -8.88
CA SER A 48 4.33 4.09 -9.26
C SER A 48 5.05 2.74 -9.36
N ALA A 49 4.81 1.82 -8.42
CA ALA A 49 5.42 0.50 -8.44
C ALA A 49 4.94 -0.31 -9.67
N TRP A 50 3.65 -0.26 -9.99
CA TRP A 50 3.05 -0.92 -11.14
C TRP A 50 3.67 -0.43 -12.45
N GLU A 51 3.78 0.89 -12.64
CA GLU A 51 4.33 1.47 -13.86
C GLU A 51 5.81 1.09 -14.05
N THR A 52 6.61 1.21 -12.99
CA THR A 52 8.04 0.87 -13.07
C THR A 52 8.28 -0.62 -13.29
N ASN A 53 7.48 -1.50 -12.65
CA ASN A 53 7.60 -2.94 -12.84
C ASN A 53 7.07 -3.38 -14.22
N PHE A 54 6.05 -2.72 -14.76
CA PHE A 54 5.55 -2.98 -16.12
C PHE A 54 6.64 -2.77 -17.17
N GLN A 55 7.45 -1.72 -17.04
CA GLN A 55 8.59 -1.50 -17.94
C GLN A 55 9.58 -2.68 -17.91
N VAL A 56 9.80 -3.29 -16.73
CA VAL A 56 10.65 -4.48 -16.59
C VAL A 56 9.99 -5.70 -17.25
N CYS A 57 8.67 -5.87 -17.12
CA CYS A 57 7.92 -6.93 -17.81
C CYS A 57 8.14 -6.91 -19.33
N GLU A 58 8.12 -5.71 -19.90
CA GLU A 58 8.26 -5.50 -21.35
C GLU A 58 9.72 -5.62 -21.83
N SER A 59 10.70 -5.20 -21.01
CA SER A 59 12.10 -5.13 -21.45
C SER A 59 12.96 -6.35 -21.07
N ALA A 60 12.57 -7.13 -20.05
CA ALA A 60 13.39 -8.23 -19.55
C ALA A 60 13.30 -9.50 -20.41
N SER A 61 14.36 -10.30 -20.39
CA SER A 61 14.36 -11.65 -20.96
C SER A 61 13.98 -12.71 -19.92
N LYS A 62 13.67 -13.93 -20.37
CA LYS A 62 13.41 -15.07 -19.48
C LYS A 62 14.69 -15.47 -18.74
N PRO A 63 14.61 -15.85 -17.45
CA PRO A 63 13.40 -16.06 -16.65
C PRO A 63 12.89 -14.81 -15.92
N ILE A 64 13.67 -13.73 -15.89
CA ILE A 64 13.37 -12.50 -15.13
C ILE A 64 12.02 -11.90 -15.55
N GLN A 65 11.70 -11.94 -16.84
CA GLN A 65 10.40 -11.53 -17.35
C GLN A 65 9.23 -12.23 -16.63
N GLY A 66 9.32 -13.54 -16.40
CA GLY A 66 8.27 -14.28 -15.71
C GLY A 66 8.11 -13.87 -14.24
N LEU A 67 9.24 -13.57 -13.57
CA LEU A 67 9.22 -13.05 -12.20
C LEU A 67 8.61 -11.64 -12.14
N ALA A 68 8.98 -10.77 -13.09
CA ALA A 68 8.43 -9.42 -13.20
C ALA A 68 6.92 -9.46 -13.42
N TRP A 69 6.43 -10.35 -14.30
CA TRP A 69 4.98 -10.55 -14.47
C TRP A 69 4.32 -11.05 -13.18
N ALA A 70 4.91 -11.99 -12.44
CA ALA A 70 4.34 -12.43 -11.16
C ALA A 70 4.21 -11.27 -10.15
N THR A 71 5.20 -10.38 -10.09
CA THR A 71 5.13 -9.14 -9.32
C THR A 71 4.03 -8.21 -9.84
N GLN A 72 3.88 -8.08 -11.16
CA GLN A 72 2.88 -7.23 -11.79
C GLN A 72 1.45 -7.62 -11.39
N HIS A 73 1.11 -8.91 -11.48
CA HIS A 73 -0.20 -9.41 -11.07
C HIS A 73 -0.45 -9.18 -9.57
N SER A 74 0.58 -9.28 -8.74
CA SER A 74 0.46 -8.99 -7.30
C SER A 74 0.14 -7.51 -7.05
N LEU A 75 0.75 -6.60 -7.82
CA LEU A 75 0.47 -5.16 -7.75
C LEU A 75 -0.97 -4.85 -8.18
N GLU A 76 -1.46 -5.47 -9.25
CA GLU A 76 -2.86 -5.33 -9.70
C GLU A 76 -3.86 -5.74 -8.61
N ILE A 77 -3.60 -6.88 -7.94
CA ILE A 77 -4.43 -7.35 -6.82
C ILE A 77 -4.40 -6.32 -5.68
N CYS A 78 -3.22 -5.83 -5.30
CA CYS A 78 -3.09 -4.82 -4.24
C CYS A 78 -3.85 -3.53 -4.58
N GLN A 79 -3.76 -3.04 -5.82
CA GLN A 79 -4.49 -1.85 -6.28
C GLN A 79 -6.01 -2.08 -6.17
N ALA A 80 -6.51 -3.20 -6.69
CA ALA A 80 -7.94 -3.53 -6.63
C ALA A 80 -8.47 -3.60 -5.18
N LEU A 81 -7.68 -4.17 -4.27
CA LEU A 81 -8.04 -4.22 -2.84
C LEU A 81 -8.07 -2.82 -2.22
N VAL A 82 -7.06 -1.98 -2.47
CA VAL A 82 -7.02 -0.60 -1.97
C VAL A 82 -8.18 0.23 -2.50
N GLU A 83 -8.47 0.14 -3.80
CA GLU A 83 -9.62 0.81 -4.40
C GLU A 83 -10.95 0.34 -3.81
N SER A 84 -11.08 -0.95 -3.52
CA SER A 84 -12.27 -1.51 -2.85
C SER A 84 -12.43 -0.94 -1.45
N LEU A 85 -11.34 -0.80 -0.68
CA LEU A 85 -11.36 -0.21 0.66
C LEU A 85 -11.68 1.30 0.64
N LEU A 86 -11.24 2.01 -0.40
CA LEU A 86 -11.57 3.43 -0.58
C LEU A 86 -13.04 3.65 -1.00
N LYS A 87 -13.67 2.67 -1.65
CA LYS A 87 -15.09 2.69 -1.98
C LYS A 87 -15.90 2.39 -0.72
N ARG A 88 -16.48 3.44 -0.10
CA ARG A 88 -17.38 3.25 1.06
C ARG A 88 -18.58 2.36 0.66
N PRO A 89 -18.91 1.29 1.40
CA PRO A 89 -20.23 0.70 1.30
C PRO A 89 -21.24 1.73 1.80
N GLN A 90 -22.22 2.08 0.96
CA GLN A 90 -23.37 2.86 1.38
C GLN A 90 -24.07 2.07 2.51
N GLN A 91 -23.95 2.53 3.75
CA GLN A 91 -24.78 2.03 4.84
C GLN A 91 -26.22 2.42 4.51
N LYS A 92 -27.03 1.44 4.12
CA LYS A 92 -28.49 1.54 4.10
C LYS A 92 -29.04 1.33 5.51
#